data_AF-M2RRW0-F1
#
_entry.id   AF-M2RRW0-F1
#
_cell.length_a   1.000
_cell.length_b   1.000
_cell.length_c   1.000
_cell.angle_alpha   90.00
_cell.angle_beta   90.00
_cell.angle_gamma   90.00
#
_symmetry.space_group_name_H-M   'P 1'
#
loop_
_entity.id
_entity.type
_entity.pdbx_description
1 polymer ?
#
loop_
_entity_poly.entity_id
_entity_poly.type
_entity_poly.pdbx_seq_one_letter_code
_entity_poly.pdbx_strand_id
1 'polypeptide(L)'
;MFRLINRLLGRHENTLPPFDFARNKYHVKKKWPPNLRALTEKQQFRFERKFKRRIKLKSERPLWNKWTKVVQWSLISFIVVYGVLFHDFRKDPMNPRPGEQPFEGLRQRMWGLLGGFYTHTEDTMKGAGGERGARRLVFPQEEKREGVAPANVQK
;
A
#
# COMPACT_ATOMS: atom_id res chain seq x y z
N MET A 1 12.26 -7.10 -16.26
CA MET A 1 11.04 -6.30 -16.01
C MET A 1 10.81 -5.16 -17.01
N PHE A 2 11.84 -4.49 -17.54
CA PHE A 2 11.68 -3.36 -18.48
C PHE A 2 11.03 -3.68 -19.85
N ARG A 3 11.01 -4.94 -20.31
CA ARG A 3 10.37 -5.34 -21.58
C ARG A 3 8.84 -5.18 -21.57
N LEU A 4 8.19 -5.32 -20.41
CA LEU A 4 6.73 -5.17 -20.28
C LEU A 4 6.31 -3.70 -20.33
N ILE A 5 7.13 -2.80 -19.79
CA ILE A 5 6.88 -1.35 -19.75
C ILE A 5 6.98 -0.77 -21.17
N ASN A 6 8.01 -1.14 -21.93
CA ASN A 6 8.15 -0.73 -23.33
C ASN A 6 7.03 -1.26 -24.23
N ARG A 7 6.40 -2.39 -23.88
CA ARG A 7 5.26 -2.96 -24.62
C ARG A 7 3.94 -2.23 -24.33
N LEU A 8 3.83 -1.54 -23.20
CA LEU A 8 2.64 -0.77 -22.80
C LEU A 8 2.70 0.69 -23.26
N LEU A 9 3.90 1.28 -23.32
CA LEU A 9 4.11 2.67 -23.71
C LEU A 9 4.55 2.84 -25.18
N GLY A 10 5.12 1.79 -25.79
CA GLY A 10 5.60 1.81 -27.17
C GLY A 10 4.44 1.70 -28.16
N ARG A 11 3.88 2.84 -28.59
CA ARG A 11 3.07 2.90 -29.80
C ARG A 11 4.01 2.65 -30.99
N HIS A 12 4.01 1.44 -31.53
CA HIS A 12 4.70 1.14 -32.78
C HIS A 12 4.08 2.01 -33.88
N GLU A 13 4.83 2.99 -34.38
CA GLU A 13 4.41 3.74 -35.57
C GLU A 13 4.32 2.76 -36.74
N ASN A 14 3.18 2.73 -37.43
CA ASN A 14 3.02 1.83 -38.56
C ASN A 14 3.90 2.35 -39.70
N THR A 15 4.99 1.65 -40.02
CA THR A 15 5.93 1.98 -41.11
C THR A 15 5.40 1.66 -42.50
N LEU A 16 4.10 1.39 -42.62
CA LEU A 16 3.46 1.04 -43.88
C LEU A 16 3.15 2.32 -44.66
N PRO A 17 3.36 2.35 -45.99
CA PRO A 17 2.93 3.48 -46.81
C PRO A 17 1.40 3.67 -46.69
N PRO A 18 0.90 4.90 -46.90
CA PRO A 18 -0.53 5.18 -46.84
C PRO A 18 -1.30 4.23 -47.78
N PHE A 19 -2.39 3.67 -47.28
CA PHE A 19 -3.15 2.65 -47.98
C PHE A 19 -3.76 3.22 -49.27
N ASP A 20 -3.29 2.74 -50.43
CA ASP A 20 -3.83 3.11 -51.73
C ASP A 20 -5.04 2.23 -52.08
N PHE A 21 -6.22 2.85 -52.11
CA PHE A 21 -7.48 2.18 -52.43
C PHE A 21 -7.54 1.70 -53.89
N ALA A 22 -6.79 2.30 -54.81
CA ALA A 22 -6.80 1.94 -56.24
C ALA A 22 -6.03 0.64 -56.50
N ARG A 23 -4.96 0.38 -55.73
CA ARG A 23 -4.10 -0.81 -55.86
C ARG A 23 -4.63 -2.05 -55.11
N ASN A 24 -5.72 -1.93 -54.37
CA ASN A 24 -6.22 -3.02 -53.54
C ASN A 24 -6.85 -4.16 -54.38
N LYS A 25 -6.29 -5.38 -54.27
CA LYS A 25 -6.80 -6.61 -54.92
C LYS A 25 -8.28 -6.88 -54.60
N TYR A 26 -8.73 -6.51 -53.41
CA TYR A 26 -10.10 -6.72 -52.95
C TYR A 26 -10.88 -5.41 -52.97
N HIS A 27 -11.51 -5.11 -54.10
CA HIS A 27 -12.32 -3.90 -54.24
C HIS A 27 -13.57 -3.96 -53.34
N VAL A 28 -13.89 -2.81 -52.75
CA VAL A 28 -15.03 -2.65 -51.86
C VAL A 28 -16.32 -2.63 -52.70
N LYS A 29 -17.18 -3.64 -52.54
CA LYS A 29 -18.47 -3.73 -53.26
C LYS A 29 -19.46 -2.60 -52.93
N LYS A 30 -19.37 -2.01 -51.72
CA LYS A 30 -20.23 -0.93 -51.25
C LYS A 30 -19.40 0.13 -50.55
N LYS A 31 -19.35 1.34 -51.11
CA LYS A 31 -18.60 2.47 -50.54
C LYS A 31 -19.12 2.74 -49.12
N TRP A 32 -18.23 2.65 -48.15
CA TRP A 32 -18.46 3.12 -46.79
C TRP A 32 -17.83 4.50 -46.65
N PRO A 33 -18.41 5.45 -45.90
CA PRO A 33 -19.70 5.41 -45.20
C PRO A 33 -20.90 5.52 -46.17
N PRO A 34 -22.07 4.98 -45.81
CA PRO A 34 -23.29 5.23 -46.56
C PRO A 34 -23.68 6.72 -46.48
N ASN A 35 -24.23 7.26 -47.57
CA ASN A 35 -24.75 8.63 -47.59
C ASN A 35 -25.98 8.74 -46.68
N LEU A 36 -25.79 9.18 -45.43
CA LEU A 36 -26.85 9.24 -44.41
C LEU A 36 -28.06 10.10 -44.82
N ARG A 37 -27.85 11.09 -45.70
CA ARG A 37 -28.90 11.97 -46.22
C ARG A 37 -29.81 11.33 -47.26
N ALA A 38 -29.37 10.23 -47.89
CA ALA A 38 -30.14 9.51 -48.90
C ALA A 38 -30.96 8.35 -48.30
N LEU A 39 -30.89 8.13 -46.98
CA LEU A 39 -31.62 7.08 -46.29
C LEU A 39 -32.98 7.59 -45.82
N THR A 40 -33.97 6.69 -45.77
CA THR A 40 -35.25 6.98 -45.12
C THR A 40 -35.05 7.32 -43.64
N GLU A 41 -35.85 8.21 -43.07
CA GLU A 41 -35.76 8.64 -41.67
C GLU A 41 -35.77 7.46 -40.68
N LYS A 42 -36.60 6.45 -40.94
CA LYS A 42 -36.63 5.21 -40.13
C LYS A 42 -35.29 4.48 -40.12
N GLN A 43 -34.57 4.47 -41.24
CA GLN A 43 -33.25 3.86 -41.33
C GLN A 43 -32.20 4.74 -40.65
N GLN A 44 -32.26 6.05 -40.85
CA GLN A 44 -31.39 7.02 -40.18
C GLN A 44 -31.48 6.90 -38.65
N PHE A 45 -32.69 6.84 -38.09
CA PHE A 45 -32.90 6.67 -36.66
C PHE A 45 -32.29 5.37 -36.12
N ARG A 46 -32.37 4.26 -36.89
CA ARG A 46 -31.73 2.98 -36.50
C ARG A 46 -30.21 3.09 -36.49
N PHE A 47 -29.62 3.80 -37.45
CA PHE A 47 -28.18 4.05 -37.49
C PHE A 47 -27.73 4.93 -36.33
N GLU A 48 -28.45 6.01 -36.06
CA GLU A 48 -28.17 6.91 -34.94
C GLU A 48 -28.23 6.16 -33.61
N ARG A 49 -29.29 5.38 -33.36
CA ARG A 49 -29.42 4.56 -32.15
C ARG A 49 -28.26 3.57 -31.99
N LYS A 50 -27.86 2.91 -33.09
CA LYS A 50 -26.72 1.97 -33.08
C LYS A 50 -25.40 2.70 -32.82
N PHE A 51 -25.22 3.88 -33.40
CA PHE A 51 -24.03 4.71 -33.23
C PHE A 51 -23.89 5.20 -31.78
N LYS A 52 -24.95 5.78 -31.20
CA LYS A 52 -24.97 6.23 -29.79
C LYS A 52 -24.63 5.09 -28.83
N ARG A 53 -25.20 3.90 -29.03
CA ARG A 53 -24.87 2.69 -28.23
C ARG A 53 -23.39 2.33 -28.33
N ARG A 54 -22.82 2.34 -29.54
CA ARG A 54 -21.41 2.01 -29.76
C ARG A 54 -20.48 3.06 -29.16
N ILE A 55 -20.83 4.35 -29.24
CA ILE A 55 -20.07 5.41 -28.57
C ILE A 55 -20.08 5.21 -27.08
N LYS A 56 -21.24 4.93 -26.47
CA LYS A 56 -21.33 4.66 -25.04
C LYS A 56 -20.39 3.52 -24.63
N LEU A 57 -20.46 2.38 -25.31
CA LEU A 57 -19.58 1.24 -25.07
C LEU A 57 -18.08 1.56 -25.29
N LYS A 58 -17.75 2.42 -26.26
CA LYS A 58 -16.36 2.82 -26.53
C LYS A 58 -15.84 3.87 -25.54
N SER A 59 -16.75 4.68 -24.99
CA SER A 59 -16.45 5.70 -23.98
C SER A 59 -16.22 5.08 -22.60
N GLU A 60 -16.82 3.92 -22.35
CA GLU A 60 -16.54 3.14 -21.15
C GLU A 60 -15.06 2.74 -21.13
N ARG A 61 -14.32 3.22 -20.12
CA ARG A 61 -12.91 2.87 -19.86
C ARG A 61 -12.85 1.84 -18.74
N PRO A 62 -13.05 0.54 -19.02
CA PRO A 62 -13.19 -0.47 -17.97
C PRO A 62 -11.94 -0.62 -17.12
N LEU A 63 -10.75 -0.43 -17.71
CA LEU A 63 -9.49 -0.49 -16.97
C LEU A 63 -9.36 0.69 -15.99
N TRP A 64 -9.65 1.91 -16.43
CA TRP A 64 -9.61 3.09 -15.57
C TRP A 64 -10.56 2.94 -14.38
N ASN A 65 -11.80 2.49 -14.63
CA ASN A 65 -12.78 2.24 -13.58
C ASN A 65 -12.35 1.15 -12.59
N LYS A 66 -11.59 0.14 -13.04
CA LYS A 66 -11.01 -0.88 -12.13
C LYS A 66 -9.93 -0.26 -11.25
N TRP A 67 -9.00 0.50 -11.84
CA TRP A 67 -7.92 1.16 -11.11
C TRP A 67 -8.45 2.16 -10.07
N THR A 68 -9.42 3.00 -10.42
CA THR A 68 -10.00 3.96 -9.47
C THR A 68 -10.69 3.25 -8.31
N LYS A 69 -11.40 2.14 -8.56
CA LYS A 69 -11.97 1.32 -7.48
C LYS A 69 -10.91 0.72 -6.57
N VAL A 70 -9.82 0.19 -7.12
CA VAL A 70 -8.70 -0.32 -6.30
C VAL A 70 -8.11 0.80 -5.44
N VAL A 71 -7.88 1.98 -6.01
CA VAL A 71 -7.36 3.14 -5.27
C VAL A 71 -8.33 3.59 -4.18
N GLN A 72 -9.63 3.62 -4.47
CA GLN A 72 -10.66 3.96 -3.47
C GLN A 72 -10.65 2.98 -2.29
N TRP A 73 -10.66 1.66 -2.57
CA TRP A 73 -10.59 0.64 -1.52
C TRP A 73 -9.26 0.67 -0.77
N SER A 74 -8.15 0.95 -1.46
CA SER A 74 -6.84 1.13 -0.85
C SER A 74 -6.83 2.32 0.11
N LEU A 75 -7.43 3.45 -0.27
CA LEU A 75 -7.48 4.65 0.56
C LEU A 75 -8.37 4.42 1.80
N ILE A 76 -9.54 3.82 1.61
CA ILE A 76 -10.43 3.45 2.72
C ILE A 76 -9.70 2.52 3.69
N SER A 77 -9.07 1.46 3.18
CA SER A 77 -8.33 0.50 4.00
C SER A 77 -7.16 1.17 4.72
N PHE A 78 -6.43 2.07 4.05
CA PHE A 78 -5.33 2.82 4.64
C PHE A 78 -5.79 3.70 5.80
N ILE A 79 -6.90 4.44 5.64
CA ILE A 79 -7.47 5.28 6.70
C ILE A 79 -7.93 4.42 7.88
N VAL A 80 -8.57 3.28 7.62
CA VAL A 80 -9.01 2.35 8.67
C VAL A 80 -7.82 1.78 9.44
N VAL A 81 -6.79 1.30 8.74
CA VAL A 81 -5.56 0.79 9.37
C VAL A 81 -4.88 1.88 10.20
N TYR A 82 -4.75 3.09 9.66
CA TYR A 82 -4.17 4.22 10.39
C TYR A 82 -4.99 4.56 11.64
N GLY A 83 -6.32 4.70 11.50
CA GLY A 83 -7.23 4.99 12.61
C GLY A 83 -7.12 3.94 13.71
N VAL A 84 -7.19 2.67 13.35
CA VAL A 84 -7.20 1.58 14.32
C VAL A 84 -5.83 1.36 14.96
N LEU A 85 -4.73 1.42 14.22
CA LEU A 85 -3.40 1.01 14.73
C LEU A 85 -2.50 2.17 15.18
N PHE A 86 -2.62 3.35 14.56
CA PHE A 86 -1.63 4.43 14.72
C PHE A 86 -2.21 5.74 15.24
N HIS A 87 -3.51 5.98 15.07
CA HIS A 87 -4.12 7.25 15.46
C HIS A 87 -4.27 7.37 16.99
N ASP A 88 -3.78 8.48 17.54
CA ASP A 88 -3.84 8.75 18.97
C ASP A 88 -5.10 9.54 19.33
N PHE A 89 -6.20 8.83 19.60
CA PHE A 89 -7.48 9.42 20.01
C PHE A 89 -7.44 10.09 21.40
N ARG A 90 -6.37 9.95 22.16
CA ARG A 90 -6.27 10.58 23.50
C ARG A 90 -6.17 12.10 23.40
N LYS A 91 -5.67 12.61 22.28
CA LYS A 91 -5.46 14.04 22.00
C LYS A 91 -6.52 14.62 21.07
N ASP A 92 -7.51 13.82 20.67
CA ASP A 92 -8.56 14.25 19.75
C ASP A 92 -9.66 15.02 20.51
N PRO A 93 -9.94 16.29 20.15
CA PRO A 93 -11.03 17.07 20.76
C PRO A 93 -12.42 16.48 20.51
N MET A 94 -12.59 15.57 19.55
CA MET A 94 -13.87 14.93 19.21
C MET A 94 -14.10 13.59 19.94
N ASN A 95 -13.18 13.18 20.83
CA ASN A 95 -13.34 11.92 21.57
C ASN A 95 -14.40 12.05 22.68
N PRO A 96 -15.46 11.21 22.69
CA PRO A 96 -16.50 11.24 23.74
C PRO A 96 -15.97 10.85 25.13
N ARG A 97 -14.80 10.21 25.22
CA ARG A 97 -14.11 9.86 26.47
C ARG A 97 -12.68 10.41 26.48
N PRO A 98 -12.47 11.63 27.01
CA PRO A 98 -11.16 12.25 26.99
C PRO A 98 -10.14 11.42 27.79
N GLY A 99 -9.01 11.08 27.16
CA GLY A 99 -7.89 10.37 27.79
C GLY A 99 -7.85 8.85 27.57
N GLU A 100 -8.95 8.22 27.15
CA GLU A 100 -8.99 6.80 26.79
C GLU A 100 -8.57 6.58 25.33
N GLN A 101 -7.73 5.56 25.08
CA GLN A 101 -7.32 5.17 23.73
C GLN A 101 -8.14 3.95 23.28
N PRO A 102 -9.10 4.12 22.35
CA PRO A 102 -9.81 2.99 21.78
C PRO A 102 -8.84 2.14 20.96
N PHE A 103 -9.04 0.82 21.01
CA PHE A 103 -8.22 -0.19 20.33
C PHE A 103 -6.81 -0.44 20.89
N GLU A 104 -6.49 0.05 22.07
CA GLU A 104 -5.17 -0.20 22.70
C GLU A 104 -4.86 -1.70 22.86
N GLY A 105 -5.81 -2.49 23.35
CA GLY A 105 -5.64 -3.95 23.46
C GLY A 105 -5.48 -4.67 22.11
N LEU A 106 -6.10 -4.15 21.04
CA LEU A 106 -5.95 -4.69 19.69
C LEU A 106 -4.54 -4.39 19.15
N ARG A 107 -4.04 -3.17 19.36
CA ARG A 107 -2.68 -2.76 18.99
C ARG A 107 -1.65 -3.62 19.69
N GLN A 108 -1.74 -3.75 21.02
CA GLN A 108 -0.79 -4.55 21.80
C GLN A 108 -0.78 -6.02 21.36
N ARG A 109 -1.94 -6.61 21.07
CA ARG A 109 -2.03 -7.97 20.53
C ARG A 109 -1.41 -8.09 19.13
N MET A 110 -1.69 -7.14 18.24
CA MET A 110 -1.14 -7.13 16.88
C MET A 110 0.38 -6.98 16.90
N TRP A 111 0.91 -6.03 17.68
CA TRP A 111 2.35 -5.80 17.82
C TRP A 111 3.05 -6.92 18.59
N GLY A 112 2.39 -7.59 19.54
CA GLY A 112 2.91 -8.78 20.20
C GLY A 112 3.03 -9.98 19.25
N LEU A 113 2.03 -10.19 18.39
CA LEU A 113 2.08 -11.22 17.34
C LEU A 113 3.13 -10.89 16.28
N LEU A 114 3.12 -9.65 15.75
CA LEU A 114 4.09 -9.20 14.75
C LEU A 114 5.52 -9.23 15.29
N GLY A 115 5.75 -8.80 16.53
CA GLY A 115 7.04 -8.91 17.20
C GLY A 115 7.54 -10.35 17.20
N GLY A 116 6.71 -11.30 17.65
CA GLY A 116 7.06 -12.72 17.67
C GLY A 116 7.33 -13.35 16.30
N PHE A 117 6.77 -12.81 15.21
CA PHE A 117 7.03 -13.28 13.85
C PHE A 117 8.31 -12.72 13.24
N TYR A 118 8.74 -11.51 13.62
CA TYR A 118 9.94 -10.86 13.08
C TYR A 118 11.19 -11.04 13.95
N THR A 119 11.06 -11.22 15.27
CA THR A 119 12.19 -11.47 16.18
C THR A 119 12.52 -12.96 16.28
N HIS A 120 12.89 -13.58 15.17
CA HIS A 120 13.67 -14.83 15.21
C HIS A 120 15.14 -14.44 15.03
N THR A 121 15.92 -14.34 16.11
CA THR A 121 17.40 -14.60 16.17
C THR A 121 18.16 -13.98 17.36
N GLU A 122 17.54 -13.58 18.47
CA GLU A 122 18.33 -13.20 19.67
C GLU A 122 18.26 -14.27 20.78
N ASP A 123 17.07 -14.80 21.08
CA ASP A 123 16.91 -15.77 22.17
C ASP A 123 17.40 -17.19 21.81
N THR A 124 17.44 -17.58 20.53
CA THR A 124 17.99 -18.88 20.10
C THR A 124 19.53 -18.91 20.16
N MET A 125 20.21 -17.75 20.14
CA MET A 125 21.65 -17.69 20.39
C MET A 125 22.00 -17.68 21.89
N LYS A 126 21.02 -17.45 22.78
CA LYS A 126 21.26 -17.27 24.22
C LYS A 126 20.73 -18.43 25.09
N GLY A 127 20.43 -19.58 24.49
CA GLY A 127 19.71 -20.65 25.19
C GLY A 127 20.04 -22.08 24.75
N ALA A 128 21.33 -22.46 24.69
CA ALA A 128 21.75 -23.86 24.80
C ALA A 128 23.21 -23.97 25.27
N GLY A 129 23.41 -23.98 26.59
CA GLY A 129 24.63 -24.47 27.25
C GLY A 129 25.82 -23.49 27.29
N GLY A 130 26.01 -22.84 28.43
CA GLY A 130 27.17 -21.99 28.66
C GLY A 130 27.26 -21.43 30.07
N GLU A 131 27.23 -22.29 31.09
CA GLU A 131 27.74 -21.92 32.41
C GLU A 131 29.21 -21.49 32.29
N ARG A 132 29.50 -20.19 32.30
CA ARG A 132 30.84 -19.61 32.55
C ARG A 132 30.70 -18.10 32.68
N GLY A 133 30.69 -17.60 33.92
CA GLY A 133 30.81 -16.15 34.14
C GLY A 133 30.36 -15.61 35.50
N ALA A 134 29.71 -16.41 36.34
CA ALA A 134 29.46 -16.02 37.73
C ALA A 134 30.76 -16.13 38.55
N ARG A 135 31.65 -15.15 38.44
CA ARG A 135 32.73 -14.93 39.39
C ARG A 135 32.70 -13.49 39.92
N ARG A 136 32.12 -13.39 41.12
CA ARG A 136 32.69 -12.65 42.27
C ARG A 136 32.79 -11.13 42.14
N LEU A 137 31.77 -10.43 42.62
CA LEU A 137 31.94 -9.27 43.51
C LEU A 137 30.92 -9.37 44.64
N VAL A 138 31.23 -10.20 45.64
CA VAL A 138 30.67 -10.10 46.98
C VAL A 138 31.86 -9.77 47.87
N PHE A 139 31.94 -8.52 48.32
CA PHE A 139 32.75 -8.16 49.48
C PHE A 139 31.80 -8.02 50.68
N PRO A 140 32.06 -8.71 51.81
CA PRO A 140 31.17 -8.70 52.97
C PRO A 140 31.18 -7.37 53.71
N GLN A 141 30.00 -6.97 54.19
CA GLN A 141 29.79 -5.99 55.26
C GLN A 141 29.81 -6.72 56.60
N GLU A 142 30.86 -6.52 57.40
CA GLU A 142 30.96 -6.76 58.84
C GLU A 142 32.06 -5.79 59.35
N GLU A 143 32.10 -5.28 60.57
CA GLU A 143 31.15 -4.98 61.64
C GLU A 143 31.94 -4.02 62.56
N LYS A 144 31.24 -3.16 63.30
CA LYS A 144 31.81 -2.20 64.26
C LYS A 144 32.59 -2.90 65.38
N ARG A 145 33.68 -2.26 65.85
CA ARG A 145 34.16 -2.13 67.25
C ARG A 145 35.42 -1.26 67.23
N GLU A 146 35.30 0.01 67.65
CA GLU A 146 35.73 0.51 68.96
C GLU A 146 37.25 0.70 69.11
N GLY A 147 37.68 1.95 69.37
CA GLY A 147 38.88 2.18 70.17
C GLY A 147 39.84 3.29 69.72
N VAL A 148 39.74 4.43 70.42
CA VAL A 148 40.89 5.22 70.93
C VAL A 148 41.67 6.10 69.94
N ALA A 149 41.36 7.41 69.98
CA ALA A 149 42.32 8.49 69.72
C ALA A 149 43.40 8.50 70.84
N PRO A 150 44.65 8.95 70.59
CA PRO A 150 44.93 10.36 70.86
C PRO A 150 46.07 11.02 70.04
N ALA A 151 46.19 12.34 70.26
CA ALA A 151 47.33 13.25 70.07
C ALA A 151 47.53 13.82 68.65
N ASN A 152 47.14 15.08 68.37
CA ASN A 152 47.77 16.35 68.79
C ASN A 152 49.25 16.47 68.37
N VAL A 153 49.56 17.21 67.29
CA VAL A 153 50.69 18.16 67.22
C VAL A 153 50.40 19.30 66.24
N GLN A 154 50.29 20.49 66.83
CA GLN A 154 50.48 21.87 66.37
C GLN A 154 51.34 22.12 65.11
N LYS A 155 50.84 22.95 64.17
CA LYS A 155 51.21 24.37 63.96
C LYS A 155 50.47 24.94 62.74
#